data_AF-A0A522V718-F1
#
_entry.id   AF-A0A522V718-F1
#
_cell.length_a   1.000
_cell.length_b   1.000
_cell.length_c   1.000
_cell.angle_alpha   90.00
_cell.angle_beta   90.00
_cell.angle_gamma   90.00
#
_symmetry.space_group_name_H-M   'P 1'
#
loop_
_entity.id
_entity.type
_entity.pdbx_description
1 polymer ?
#
loop_
_entity_poly.entity_id
_entity_poly.type
_entity_poly.pdbx_seq_one_letter_code
_entity_poly.pdbx_strand_id
1 'polypeptide(L)'
;MDDIESQIYEWAKDYATKNGLNLNTDYDIVVQAIKGLAQNKREYGVQYCGCRQVTGDAKKDKDLICPCIYRTLDIRKRGSCKCGLFVK
;
A
#
# COMPACT_ATOMS: atom_id res chain seq x y z
N MET A 1 -10.39 4.70 -11.91
CA MET A 1 -9.82 3.49 -11.31
C MET A 1 -10.46 2.31 -12.01
N ASP A 2 -9.69 1.29 -12.34
CA ASP A 2 -10.26 0.02 -12.82
C ASP A 2 -10.69 -0.89 -11.66
N ASP A 3 -11.16 -2.10 -11.97
CA ASP A 3 -11.70 -3.04 -10.97
C ASP A 3 -10.68 -3.41 -9.89
N ILE A 4 -9.41 -3.64 -10.25
CA ILE A 4 -8.38 -4.00 -9.27
C ILE A 4 -8.05 -2.79 -8.40
N GLU A 5 -7.87 -1.62 -9.00
CA GLU A 5 -7.60 -0.39 -8.25
C GLU A 5 -8.73 -0.10 -7.24
N SER A 6 -9.98 -0.26 -7.66
CA SER A 6 -11.17 -0.03 -6.82
C SER A 6 -11.23 -1.02 -5.65
N GLN A 7 -10.94 -2.30 -5.89
CA GLN A 7 -10.85 -3.31 -4.82
C GLN A 7 -9.75 -2.99 -3.81
N ILE A 8 -8.58 -2.54 -4.28
CA ILE A 8 -7.47 -2.18 -3.39
C ILE A 8 -7.81 -0.93 -2.60
N TYR A 9 -8.49 0.05 -3.20
CA TYR A 9 -8.92 1.27 -2.52
C TYR A 9 -9.89 0.96 -1.36
N GLU A 10 -10.95 0.18 -1.63
CA GLU A 10 -11.91 -0.21 -0.59
C GLU A 10 -11.24 -1.06 0.50
N TRP A 11 -10.39 -2.00 0.12
CA TRP A 11 -9.57 -2.75 1.08
C TRP A 11 -8.71 -1.83 1.95
N ALA A 12 -8.05 -0.84 1.36
CA ALA A 12 -7.18 0.08 2.08
C ALA A 12 -7.99 0.94 3.07
N LYS A 13 -9.17 1.40 2.68
CA LYS A 13 -10.08 2.17 3.52
C LYS A 13 -10.56 1.36 4.73
N ASP A 14 -10.98 0.12 4.50
CA ASP A 14 -11.39 -0.82 5.55
C ASP A 14 -10.23 -1.14 6.50
N TYR A 15 -9.05 -1.41 5.94
CA TYR A 15 -7.86 -1.72 6.70
C TYR A 15 -7.43 -0.53 7.57
N ALA A 16 -7.43 0.68 7.02
CA ALA A 16 -7.11 1.90 7.76
C ALA A 16 -8.03 2.04 8.98
N THR A 17 -9.35 1.97 8.74
CA THR A 17 -10.38 2.11 9.79
C THR A 17 -10.20 1.06 10.90
N LYS A 18 -10.02 -0.21 10.55
CA LYS A 18 -9.82 -1.31 11.51
C LYS A 18 -8.55 -1.19 12.34
N ASN A 19 -7.56 -0.42 11.86
CA ASN A 19 -6.27 -0.24 12.53
C ASN A 19 -6.12 1.16 13.15
N GLY A 20 -7.19 1.96 13.22
CA GLY A 20 -7.14 3.32 13.78
C GLY A 20 -6.23 4.26 12.99
N LEU A 21 -6.19 4.07 11.67
CA LEU A 21 -5.47 4.91 10.71
C LEU A 21 -6.45 5.55 9.73
N ASN A 22 -5.96 6.52 8.98
CA ASN A 22 -6.69 7.13 7.89
C ASN A 22 -5.94 6.89 6.56
N LEU A 23 -6.66 6.98 5.44
CA LEU A 23 -6.00 7.22 4.17
C LEU A 23 -5.51 8.67 4.12
N ASN A 24 -4.53 8.94 3.25
CA ASN A 24 -4.07 10.31 3.02
C ASN A 24 -5.25 11.22 2.64
N THR A 25 -5.22 12.47 3.11
CA THR A 25 -6.21 13.49 2.72
C THR A 25 -5.99 13.97 1.29
N ASP A 26 -4.76 13.87 0.79
CA ASP A 26 -4.44 14.12 -0.61
C ASP A 26 -4.83 12.91 -1.45
N TYR A 27 -5.89 13.07 -2.23
CA TYR A 27 -6.44 12.02 -3.08
C TYR A 27 -5.47 11.57 -4.18
N ASP A 28 -4.64 12.47 -4.72
CA ASP A 28 -3.67 12.11 -5.76
C ASP A 28 -2.59 11.18 -5.19
N ILE A 29 -2.13 11.42 -3.96
CA ILE A 29 -1.22 10.50 -3.26
C ILE A 29 -1.85 9.13 -3.09
N VAL A 30 -3.12 9.08 -2.67
CA VAL A 30 -3.85 7.81 -2.52
C VAL A 30 -3.92 7.08 -3.86
N VAL A 31 -4.36 7.75 -4.92
CA VAL A 31 -4.48 7.15 -6.26
C VAL A 31 -3.14 6.62 -6.75
N GLN A 32 -2.05 7.36 -6.60
CA GLN A 32 -0.71 6.90 -7.01
C GLN A 32 -0.26 5.67 -6.23
N ALA A 33 -0.50 5.63 -4.92
CA ALA A 33 -0.19 4.46 -4.11
C ALA A 33 -1.02 3.24 -4.53
N ILE A 34 -2.31 3.41 -4.77
CA ILE A 34 -3.22 2.35 -5.24
C ILE A 34 -2.78 1.82 -6.60
N LYS A 35 -2.42 2.69 -7.55
CA LYS A 35 -1.89 2.30 -8.87
C LYS A 35 -0.63 1.45 -8.74
N GLY A 36 0.31 1.85 -7.87
CA GLY A 36 1.53 1.07 -7.62
C GLY A 36 1.24 -0.33 -7.04
N LEU A 37 0.27 -0.43 -6.12
CA LEU A 37 -0.18 -1.72 -5.59
C LEU A 37 -0.87 -2.58 -6.66
N ALA A 38 -1.73 -1.97 -7.49
CA ALA A 38 -2.45 -2.65 -8.55
C ALA A 38 -1.48 -3.17 -9.62
N GLN A 39 -0.49 -2.38 -10.03
CA GLN A 39 0.53 -2.78 -11.00
C GLN A 39 1.27 -4.03 -10.52
N ASN A 40 1.78 -4.02 -9.29
CA ASN A 40 2.46 -5.19 -8.72
C ASN A 40 1.53 -6.41 -8.60
N LYS A 41 0.25 -6.20 -8.26
CA LYS A 41 -0.74 -7.28 -8.21
C LYS A 41 -1.00 -7.90 -9.58
N ARG A 42 -1.02 -7.10 -10.65
CA ARG A 42 -1.13 -7.63 -12.03
C ARG A 42 0.12 -8.39 -12.46
N GLU A 43 1.29 -7.85 -12.15
CA GLU A 43 2.57 -8.40 -12.62
C GLU A 43 2.97 -9.66 -11.86
N TYR A 44 2.81 -9.66 -10.53
CA TYR A 44 3.28 -10.75 -9.66
C TYR A 44 2.17 -11.59 -9.04
N GLY A 45 0.90 -11.24 -9.27
CA GLY A 45 -0.26 -11.87 -8.62
C GLY A 45 -0.44 -11.51 -7.14
N VAL A 46 0.48 -10.70 -6.57
CA VAL A 46 0.53 -10.35 -5.15
C VAL A 46 0.60 -8.84 -5.00
N GLN A 47 -0.12 -8.31 -4.01
CA GLN A 47 -0.18 -6.88 -3.72
C GLN A 47 1.09 -6.39 -3.00
N TYR A 48 2.25 -6.45 -3.66
CA TYR A 48 3.51 -5.90 -3.13
C TYR A 48 3.52 -4.37 -3.11
N CYS A 49 4.26 -3.74 -2.19
CA CYS A 49 4.36 -2.28 -2.12
C CYS A 49 4.90 -1.69 -3.42
N GLY A 50 4.15 -0.79 -4.06
CA GLY A 50 4.65 -0.02 -5.21
C GLY A 50 5.77 0.99 -4.86
N CYS A 51 6.14 1.10 -3.59
CA CYS A 51 7.09 2.07 -3.05
C CYS A 51 8.51 1.51 -2.80
N ARG A 52 8.68 0.20 -3.00
CA ARG A 52 9.89 -0.57 -2.73
C ARG A 52 10.12 -1.49 -3.92
N GLN A 53 11.39 -1.75 -4.23
CA GLN A 53 11.76 -2.58 -5.36
C GLN A 53 11.39 -4.04 -5.07
N VAL A 54 10.52 -4.60 -5.91
CA VAL A 54 10.18 -6.02 -5.92
C VAL A 54 11.24 -6.74 -6.76
N THR A 55 11.76 -7.86 -6.26
CA THR A 55 12.84 -8.61 -6.92
C THR A 55 12.32 -9.73 -7.81
N GLY A 56 11.05 -10.12 -7.65
CA GLY A 56 10.44 -11.27 -8.30
C GLY A 56 10.66 -12.59 -7.55
N ASP A 57 11.48 -12.58 -6.49
CA ASP A 57 11.67 -13.72 -5.59
C ASP A 57 10.70 -13.59 -4.41
N ALA A 58 9.64 -14.39 -4.43
CA ALA A 58 8.60 -14.38 -3.40
C ALA A 58 9.15 -14.56 -1.97
N LYS A 59 10.27 -15.27 -1.77
CA LYS A 59 10.86 -15.44 -0.43
C LYS A 59 11.51 -14.15 0.07
N LYS A 60 12.13 -13.38 -0.82
CA LYS A 60 12.76 -12.09 -0.50
C LYS A 60 11.71 -10.98 -0.40
N ASP A 61 10.66 -11.06 -1.20
CA ASP A 61 9.66 -10.00 -1.32
C ASP A 61 8.50 -10.15 -0.32
N LYS A 62 8.47 -11.22 0.49
CA LYS A 62 7.41 -11.48 1.48
C LYS A 62 7.13 -10.28 2.39
N ASP A 63 8.17 -9.53 2.75
CA ASP A 63 8.09 -8.39 3.66
C ASP A 63 7.53 -7.13 2.98
N LEU A 64 7.41 -7.15 1.65
CA LEU A 64 6.87 -6.08 0.82
C LEU A 64 5.36 -6.22 0.57
N ILE A 65 4.73 -7.34 0.91
CA ILE A 65 3.28 -7.54 0.74
C ILE A 65 2.54 -6.45 1.52
N CYS A 66 1.70 -5.67 0.85
CA CYS A 66 0.94 -4.59 1.47
C CYS A 66 -0.20 -5.18 2.31
N PRO A 67 -0.27 -4.86 3.62
CA PRO A 67 0.47 -3.84 4.35
C PRO A 67 1.86 -4.34 4.78
N CYS A 68 2.92 -3.72 4.26
CA CYS A 68 4.30 -4.19 4.44
C CYS A 68 4.79 -4.00 5.88
N ILE A 69 5.81 -4.78 6.29
CA ILE A 69 6.35 -4.74 7.66
C ILE A 69 6.87 -3.35 8.06
N TYR A 70 7.29 -2.56 7.08
CA TYR A 70 7.88 -1.24 7.29
C TYR A 70 6.84 -0.15 7.58
N ARG A 71 5.56 -0.37 7.23
CA ARG A 71 4.48 0.62 7.36
C ARG A 71 4.39 1.19 8.78
N THR A 72 4.44 0.33 9.79
CA THR A 72 4.30 0.75 11.20
C THR A 72 5.47 1.66 11.63
N LEU A 73 6.70 1.30 11.24
CA LEU A 73 7.88 2.11 11.52
C LEU A 73 7.83 3.45 10.78
N ASP A 74 7.40 3.41 9.52
CA ASP A 74 7.21 4.58 8.67
C ASP A 74 6.24 5.57 9.32
N ILE A 75 5.02 5.12 9.64
CA ILE A 75 3.99 5.96 10.29
C ILE A 75 4.49 6.52 11.62
N ARG A 76 5.16 5.70 12.45
CA ARG A 76 5.71 6.16 13.73
C ARG A 76 6.75 7.28 13.57
N LYS A 77 7.58 7.22 12.53
CA LYS A 77 8.67 8.18 12.33
C LYS A 77 8.23 9.48 11.66
N ARG A 78 7.23 9.45 10.77
CA ARG A 78 6.87 10.61 9.93
C ARG A 78 5.38 10.87 9.78
N GLY A 79 4.54 10.19 10.56
CA GLY A 79 3.08 10.31 10.49
C GLY A 79 2.43 9.59 9.30
N SER A 80 3.22 9.02 8.37
CA SER A 80 2.71 8.38 7.16
C SER A 80 3.54 7.17 6.70
N CYS A 81 2.90 6.26 5.96
CA CYS A 81 3.56 5.18 5.22
C CYS A 81 4.46 5.74 4.10
N LYS A 82 5.47 5.00 3.61
CA LYS A 82 6.38 5.46 2.52
C LYS A 82 5.67 5.95 1.27
N CYS A 83 4.64 5.25 0.84
CA CYS A 83 3.81 5.65 -0.28
C CYS A 83 2.81 6.77 0.03
N GLY A 84 2.73 7.23 1.29
CA GLY A 84 1.72 8.20 1.73
C GLY A 84 0.32 7.63 1.93
N LEU A 85 0.04 6.38 1.52
CA LEU A 85 -1.31 5.79 1.56
C LEU A 85 -1.97 5.83 2.93
N PHE A 86 -1.27 5.37 3.97
CA PHE A 86 -1.78 5.34 5.35
C PHE A 86 -1.13 6.43 6.17
N VAL A 87 -1.94 7.15 6.95
CA VAL A 87 -1.53 8.23 7.87
C VAL A 87 -2.17 8.04 9.25
N LYS A 88 -1.58 8.65 10.27
CA LYS A 88 -2.13 8.71 11.62
C LYS A 88 -2.67 10.09 11.93
#